data_AF-A0A972D1U0-F1
#
_entry.id   AF-A0A972D1U0-F1
#
_cell.length_a   1.000
_cell.length_b   1.000
_cell.length_c   1.000
_cell.angle_alpha   90.00
_cell.angle_beta   90.00
_cell.angle_gamma   90.00
#
_symmetry.space_group_name_H-M   'P 1'
#
loop_
_entity.id
_entity.type
_entity.pdbx_description
1 polymer ?
#
loop_
_entity_poly.entity_id
_entity_poly.type
_entity_poly.pdbx_seq_one_letter_code
_entity_poly.pdbx_strand_id
1 'polypeptide(L)'
;MKLLVRTIKVNFDTIEMMLFFWQSVAEKEKVSESYMMDIAEKEEMKYLYGSEFNKESVRKVLSAISNRELLSEATKKERKFWNNNMWILEDLGNMNNMIRPVKTLNLDYLKEKFNEETKFDEIIVIFIPGHEDEYYIDENKLVINFFRLMVDFMDETQVNISGKPLKEYIEEKILEILK
;
A
#
# COMPACT_ATOMS: atom_id res chain seq x y z
N MET A 1 8.41 -28.32 -10.67
CA MET A 1 7.96 -29.01 -9.46
C MET A 1 6.70 -28.30 -9.00
N LYS A 2 5.62 -29.01 -8.76
CA LYS A 2 4.35 -28.42 -8.32
C LYS A 2 4.28 -28.47 -6.79
N LEU A 3 3.78 -27.40 -6.17
CA LEU A 3 3.81 -27.15 -4.74
C LEU A 3 2.39 -26.88 -4.23
N LEU A 4 2.21 -26.94 -2.91
CA LEU A 4 1.02 -26.42 -2.24
C LEU A 4 1.39 -25.10 -1.56
N VAL A 5 0.45 -24.18 -1.44
CA VAL A 5 0.66 -22.94 -0.69
C VAL A 5 0.88 -23.29 0.79
N ARG A 6 2.09 -23.02 1.30
CA ARG A 6 2.47 -23.28 2.69
C ARG A 6 2.49 -22.03 3.53
N THR A 7 2.71 -20.88 2.91
CA THR A 7 2.90 -19.62 3.63
C THR A 7 2.30 -18.46 2.85
N ILE A 8 1.57 -17.60 3.56
CA ILE A 8 1.08 -16.33 3.04
C ILE A 8 1.56 -15.25 4.00
N LYS A 9 2.45 -14.38 3.53
CA LYS A 9 3.00 -13.27 4.31
C LYS A 9 2.24 -11.99 3.97
N VAL A 10 2.10 -11.12 4.97
CA VAL A 10 1.61 -9.76 4.77
C VAL A 10 2.75 -8.81 5.11
N ASN A 11 3.09 -7.93 4.18
CA ASN A 11 4.10 -6.89 4.33
C ASN A 11 3.41 -5.53 4.19
N PHE A 12 3.48 -4.70 5.22
CA PHE A 12 2.97 -3.33 5.22
C PHE A 12 4.02 -2.35 5.76
N ASP A 13 5.30 -2.71 5.73
CA ASP A 13 6.40 -1.93 6.33
C ASP A 13 6.49 -0.52 5.75
N THR A 14 6.34 -0.39 4.43
CA THR A 14 6.35 0.91 3.76
C THR A 14 5.17 1.77 4.21
N ILE A 15 4.01 1.15 4.49
CA ILE A 15 2.87 1.87 5.05
C ILE A 15 3.15 2.31 6.48
N GLU A 16 3.78 1.50 7.34
CA GLU A 16 4.18 1.96 8.68
C GLU A 16 5.05 3.22 8.63
N MET A 17 6.00 3.28 7.69
CA MET A 17 6.81 4.48 7.51
C MET A 17 5.97 5.68 7.06
N MET A 18 4.98 5.45 6.19
CA MET A 18 4.04 6.50 5.79
C MET A 18 3.12 6.94 6.93
N LEU A 19 2.69 6.04 7.82
CA LEU A 19 1.88 6.40 9.01
C LEU A 19 2.65 7.38 9.90
N PHE A 20 3.91 7.08 10.19
CA PHE A 20 4.77 7.99 10.93
C PHE A 20 4.90 9.34 10.22
N PHE A 21 5.16 9.32 8.90
CA PHE A 21 5.23 10.53 8.10
C PHE A 21 3.94 11.37 8.21
N TRP A 22 2.77 10.77 8.01
CA TRP A 22 1.48 11.47 8.07
C TRP A 22 1.18 12.04 9.46
N GLN A 23 1.47 11.27 10.51
CA GLN A 23 1.29 11.70 11.90
C GLN A 23 2.19 12.90 12.22
N SER A 24 3.50 12.81 11.92
CA SER A 24 4.43 13.91 12.14
C SER A 24 4.04 15.17 11.36
N VAL A 25 3.65 15.04 10.09
CA VAL A 25 3.21 16.20 9.28
C VAL A 25 1.96 16.86 9.87
N ALA A 26 0.97 16.08 10.31
CA ALA A 26 -0.25 16.61 10.92
C ALA A 26 0.03 17.32 12.25
N GLU A 27 0.98 16.80 13.04
CA GLU A 27 1.47 17.41 14.29
C GLU A 27 2.39 18.61 14.05
N LYS A 28 2.64 18.96 12.78
CA LYS A 28 3.52 20.06 12.34
C LYS A 28 4.99 19.82 12.71
N GLU A 29 5.37 18.57 12.91
CA GLU A 29 6.74 18.16 13.10
C GLU A 29 7.49 18.14 11.77
N LYS A 30 8.80 18.40 11.84
CA LYS A 30 9.66 18.33 10.68
C LYS A 30 10.12 16.89 10.47
N VAL A 31 9.76 16.30 9.34
CA VAL A 31 10.32 15.02 8.89
C VAL A 31 11.60 15.30 8.11
N SER A 32 12.66 14.52 8.34
CA SER A 32 13.94 14.75 7.66
C SER A 32 13.88 14.28 6.20
N GLU A 33 14.65 14.95 5.33
CA GLU A 33 14.86 14.50 3.94
C GLU A 33 15.40 13.07 3.87
N SER A 34 16.25 12.69 4.83
CA SER A 34 16.79 11.32 4.91
C SER A 34 15.67 10.30 5.12
N TYR A 35 14.69 10.59 5.98
CA TYR A 35 13.58 9.68 6.23
C TYR A 35 12.66 9.53 5.01
N MET A 36 12.40 10.64 4.31
CA MET A 36 11.64 10.61 3.05
C MET A 36 12.38 9.82 1.97
N MET A 37 13.71 9.90 1.96
CA MET A 37 14.55 9.07 1.09
C MET A 37 14.49 7.60 1.49
N ASP A 38 14.53 7.27 2.79
CA ASP A 38 14.40 5.90 3.28
C ASP A 38 13.08 5.26 2.82
N ILE A 39 11.96 6.00 2.85
CA ILE A 39 10.68 5.58 2.27
C ILE A 39 10.84 5.30 0.77
N ALA A 40 11.44 6.23 0.03
CA ALA A 40 11.68 6.10 -1.40
C ALA A 40 12.68 4.98 -1.76
N GLU A 41 13.44 4.45 -0.81
CA GLU A 41 14.40 3.39 -1.06
C GLU A 41 13.87 1.99 -0.76
N LYS A 42 12.69 1.88 -0.14
CA LYS A 42 12.00 0.61 0.08
C LYS A 42 11.82 -0.16 -1.23
N GLU A 43 12.17 -1.44 -1.22
CA GLU A 43 12.12 -2.31 -2.40
C GLU A 43 10.72 -2.33 -3.02
N GLU A 44 9.70 -2.32 -2.16
CA GLU A 44 8.28 -2.33 -2.51
C GLU A 44 7.87 -1.07 -3.29
N MET A 45 8.57 0.05 -3.13
CA MET A 45 8.25 1.28 -3.89
C MET A 45 8.64 1.17 -5.37
N LYS A 46 9.50 0.22 -5.75
CA LYS A 46 9.90 0.02 -7.16
C LYS A 46 8.74 -0.32 -8.09
N TYR A 47 7.66 -0.92 -7.57
CA TYR A 47 6.44 -1.17 -8.34
C TYR A 47 5.79 0.12 -8.86
N LEU A 48 6.08 1.26 -8.23
CA LEU A 48 5.56 2.55 -8.66
C LEU A 48 6.46 3.24 -9.68
N TYR A 49 7.70 2.78 -9.85
CA TYR A 49 8.71 3.48 -10.61
C TYR A 49 8.64 3.25 -12.11
N GLY A 50 8.95 4.31 -12.84
CA GLY A 50 8.99 4.35 -14.30
C GLY A 50 9.53 5.69 -14.78
N SER A 51 9.30 6.01 -16.05
CA SER A 51 9.80 7.25 -16.65
C SER A 51 9.24 8.53 -16.01
N GLU A 52 8.02 8.47 -15.46
CA GLU A 52 7.31 9.65 -14.92
C GLU A 52 7.22 9.69 -13.39
N PHE A 53 7.76 8.69 -12.70
CA PHE A 53 7.72 8.59 -11.25
C PHE A 53 8.88 7.73 -10.76
N ASN A 54 9.72 8.23 -9.86
CA ASN A 54 10.89 7.51 -9.35
C ASN A 54 11.15 7.87 -7.87
N LYS A 55 12.30 7.44 -7.32
CA LYS A 55 12.68 7.76 -5.93
C LYS A 55 12.66 9.26 -5.63
N GLU A 56 13.20 10.06 -6.54
CA GLU A 56 13.23 11.51 -6.43
C GLU A 56 11.83 12.12 -6.48
N SER A 57 10.92 11.55 -7.28
CA SER A 57 9.50 11.93 -7.26
C SER A 57 8.85 11.72 -5.89
N VAL A 58 9.13 10.59 -5.23
CA VAL A 58 8.62 10.33 -3.86
C VAL A 58 9.18 11.36 -2.89
N ARG A 59 10.51 11.52 -2.84
CA ARG A 59 11.19 12.49 -1.96
C ARG A 59 10.64 13.91 -2.18
N LYS A 60 10.56 14.36 -3.43
CA LYS A 60 10.04 15.68 -3.81
C LYS A 60 8.61 15.90 -3.31
N VAL A 61 7.72 14.93 -3.51
CA VAL A 61 6.33 15.04 -3.08
C VAL A 61 6.21 15.07 -1.56
N LEU A 62 6.88 14.16 -0.85
CA LEU A 62 6.83 14.12 0.62
C LEU A 62 7.46 15.38 1.24
N SER A 63 8.54 15.89 0.65
CA SER A 63 9.19 17.13 1.08
C SER A 63 8.26 18.34 0.92
N ALA A 64 7.60 18.47 -0.24
CA ALA A 64 6.64 19.55 -0.46
C ALA A 64 5.48 19.50 0.55
N ILE A 65 4.98 18.29 0.86
CA ILE A 65 3.92 18.10 1.86
C ILE A 65 4.41 18.49 3.26
N SER A 66 5.58 18.00 3.68
CA SER A 66 6.12 18.28 5.02
C SER A 66 6.43 19.77 5.21
N ASN A 67 6.93 20.45 4.17
CA ASN A 67 7.22 21.88 4.19
C ASN A 67 6.00 22.77 3.91
N ARG A 68 4.85 22.18 3.56
CA ARG A 68 3.61 22.90 3.18
C ARG A 68 3.79 23.81 1.97
N GLU A 69 4.57 23.33 1.02
CA GLU A 69 4.87 24.00 -0.23
C GLU A 69 3.95 23.49 -1.34
N LEU A 70 3.74 24.33 -2.35
CA LEU A 70 3.05 23.89 -3.57
C LEU A 70 3.95 22.93 -4.34
N LEU A 71 3.38 21.83 -4.82
CA LEU A 71 4.09 20.91 -5.70
C LEU A 71 4.20 21.51 -7.11
N SER A 72 5.29 22.24 -7.37
CA SER A 72 5.59 22.85 -8.66
C SER A 72 6.13 21.83 -9.67
N GLU A 73 5.83 22.06 -10.95
CA GLU A 73 6.36 21.29 -12.09
C GLU A 73 6.27 19.77 -11.90
N ALA A 74 5.08 19.30 -11.51
CA ALA A 74 4.85 17.89 -11.21
C ALA A 74 4.32 17.11 -12.41
N THR A 75 4.83 15.90 -12.59
CA THR A 75 4.27 14.92 -13.53
C THR A 75 2.86 14.52 -13.10
N LYS A 76 2.11 13.87 -13.99
CA LYS A 76 0.76 13.39 -13.67
C LYS A 76 0.77 12.39 -12.49
N LYS A 77 1.77 11.50 -12.43
CA LYS A 77 1.91 10.51 -11.37
C LYS A 77 2.32 11.13 -10.04
N GLU A 78 3.20 12.12 -10.05
CA GLU A 78 3.55 12.93 -8.86
C GLU A 78 2.33 13.63 -8.27
N ARG A 79 1.49 14.25 -9.11
CA ARG A 79 0.27 14.91 -8.66
C ARG A 79 -0.73 13.93 -8.05
N LYS A 80 -0.89 12.74 -8.62
CA LYS A 80 -1.75 11.69 -8.06
C LYS A 80 -1.25 11.22 -6.70
N PHE A 81 0.05 10.94 -6.59
CA PHE A 81 0.67 10.56 -5.33
C PHE A 81 0.51 11.66 -4.27
N TRP A 82 0.74 12.93 -4.64
CA TRP A 82 0.50 14.07 -3.75
C TRP A 82 -0.96 14.17 -3.30
N ASN A 83 -1.92 14.10 -4.23
CA ASN A 83 -3.35 14.13 -3.91
C ASN A 83 -3.73 13.02 -2.92
N ASN A 84 -3.29 11.79 -3.16
CA ASN A 84 -3.57 10.66 -2.27
C ASN A 84 -3.05 10.90 -0.84
N ASN A 85 -1.84 11.45 -0.71
CA ASN A 85 -1.27 11.79 0.59
C ASN A 85 -2.02 12.94 1.27
N MET A 86 -2.44 13.96 0.51
CA MET A 86 -3.24 15.06 1.05
C MET A 86 -4.59 14.59 1.58
N TRP A 87 -5.26 13.66 0.88
CA TRP A 87 -6.51 13.05 1.35
C TRP A 87 -6.35 12.33 2.69
N ILE A 88 -5.22 11.65 2.91
CA ILE A 88 -4.93 11.04 4.20
C ILE A 88 -4.73 12.10 5.30
N LEU A 89 -4.03 13.18 4.98
CA LEU A 89 -3.77 14.28 5.93
C LEU A 89 -5.02 15.09 6.29
N GLU A 90 -6.07 15.06 5.46
CA GLU A 90 -7.36 15.69 5.75
C GLU A 90 -8.14 14.96 6.87
N ASP A 91 -8.00 13.64 6.97
CA ASP A 91 -8.66 12.82 8.00
C ASP A 91 -7.78 11.65 8.47
N LEU A 92 -7.01 11.91 9.53
CA LEU A 92 -6.20 10.87 10.18
C LEU A 92 -7.05 9.81 10.89
N GLY A 93 -8.29 10.11 11.28
CA GLY A 93 -9.20 9.12 11.85
C GLY A 93 -9.56 8.06 10.82
N ASN A 94 -9.94 8.50 9.62
CA ASN A 94 -10.18 7.61 8.48
C ASN A 94 -8.92 6.82 8.11
N MET A 95 -7.74 7.45 8.09
CA MET A 95 -6.46 6.74 7.90
C MET A 95 -6.23 5.64 8.94
N ASN A 96 -6.48 5.92 10.23
CA ASN A 96 -6.34 4.94 11.30
C ASN A 96 -7.33 3.76 11.13
N ASN A 97 -8.54 4.04 10.68
CA ASN A 97 -9.54 3.03 10.35
C ASN A 97 -9.12 2.19 9.11
N MET A 98 -8.45 2.79 8.12
CA MET A 98 -7.91 2.07 6.96
C MET A 98 -6.80 1.08 7.32
N ILE A 99 -5.86 1.49 8.18
CA ILE A 99 -4.67 0.68 8.49
C ILE A 99 -4.93 -0.42 9.52
N ARG A 100 -5.87 -0.21 10.44
CA ARG A 100 -6.14 -1.15 11.52
C ARG A 100 -6.46 -2.58 11.03
N PRO A 101 -7.31 -2.79 10.01
CA PRO A 101 -7.56 -4.13 9.45
C PRO A 101 -6.35 -4.75 8.75
N VAL A 102 -5.47 -3.92 8.18
CA VAL A 102 -4.23 -4.38 7.54
C VAL A 102 -3.24 -4.91 8.60
N LYS A 103 -3.10 -4.20 9.73
CA LYS A 103 -2.23 -4.60 10.85
C LYS A 103 -2.62 -5.92 11.49
N THR A 104 -3.91 -6.26 11.49
CA THR A 104 -4.44 -7.50 12.06
C THR A 104 -4.79 -8.55 11.00
N LEU A 105 -4.40 -8.32 9.75
CA LEU A 105 -4.74 -9.18 8.64
C LEU A 105 -4.06 -10.55 8.79
N ASN A 106 -4.87 -11.58 9.01
CA ASN A 106 -4.45 -12.97 8.96
C ASN A 106 -5.10 -13.66 7.75
N LEU A 107 -4.27 -14.29 6.92
CA LEU A 107 -4.65 -15.00 5.70
C LEU A 107 -4.38 -16.51 5.78
N ASP A 108 -4.07 -17.05 6.96
CA ASP A 108 -3.65 -18.45 7.10
C ASP A 108 -4.74 -19.43 6.66
N TYR A 109 -6.01 -19.08 6.84
CA TYR A 109 -7.15 -19.89 6.42
C TYR A 109 -7.15 -20.17 4.91
N LEU A 110 -6.50 -19.32 4.10
CA LEU A 110 -6.41 -19.52 2.66
C LEU A 110 -5.50 -20.69 2.28
N LYS A 111 -4.55 -21.08 3.13
CA LYS A 111 -3.67 -22.24 2.88
C LYS A 111 -4.47 -23.54 2.80
N GLU A 112 -5.51 -23.67 3.61
CA GLU A 112 -6.41 -24.83 3.58
C GLU A 112 -7.35 -24.79 2.37
N LYS A 113 -7.74 -23.58 1.96
CA LYS A 113 -8.62 -23.35 0.81
C LYS A 113 -7.91 -23.58 -0.53
N PHE A 114 -6.63 -23.21 -0.62
CA PHE A 114 -5.78 -23.40 -1.79
C PHE A 114 -5.10 -24.77 -1.74
N ASN A 115 -5.89 -25.83 -1.95
CA ASN A 115 -5.41 -27.21 -1.95
C ASN A 115 -4.92 -27.70 -3.32
N GLU A 116 -4.88 -26.82 -4.32
CA GLU A 116 -4.44 -27.14 -5.67
C GLU A 116 -2.92 -26.95 -5.84
N GLU A 117 -2.37 -27.74 -6.75
CA GLU A 117 -0.96 -27.66 -7.10
C GLU A 117 -0.63 -26.35 -7.85
N THR A 118 0.31 -25.58 -7.30
CA THR A 118 0.77 -24.28 -7.79
C THR A 118 2.28 -24.27 -8.06
N LYS A 119 2.77 -23.23 -8.76
CA LYS A 119 4.20 -22.97 -8.95
C LYS A 119 4.89 -22.38 -7.72
N PHE A 120 4.11 -21.87 -6.76
CA PHE A 120 4.60 -21.11 -5.61
C PHE A 120 4.15 -21.75 -4.30
N ASP A 121 5.07 -22.00 -3.38
CA ASP A 121 4.77 -22.44 -2.00
C ASP A 121 4.63 -21.28 -1.02
N GLU A 122 5.12 -20.10 -1.38
CA GLU A 122 4.99 -18.86 -0.62
C GLU A 122 4.27 -17.80 -1.46
N ILE A 123 3.37 -17.06 -0.84
CA ILE A 123 2.72 -15.87 -1.41
C ILE A 123 2.97 -14.68 -0.49
N ILE A 124 3.22 -13.51 -1.07
CA ILE A 124 3.47 -12.27 -0.31
C ILE A 124 2.44 -11.22 -0.72
N VAL A 125 1.62 -10.79 0.23
CA VAL A 125 0.71 -9.65 0.07
C VAL A 125 1.42 -8.41 0.59
N ILE A 126 1.61 -7.41 -0.27
CA ILE A 126 2.40 -6.21 0.01
C ILE A 126 1.49 -4.99 -0.09
N PHE A 127 1.43 -4.15 0.94
CA PHE A 127 0.73 -2.86 0.88
C PHE A 127 1.72 -1.73 0.62
N ILE A 128 1.42 -0.88 -0.37
CA ILE A 128 2.24 0.28 -0.74
C ILE A 128 1.41 1.54 -0.94
N PRO A 129 1.97 2.74 -0.71
CA PRO A 129 1.29 4.00 -0.99
C PRO A 129 1.34 4.27 -2.50
N GLY A 130 0.42 3.68 -3.27
CA GLY A 130 0.47 3.74 -4.74
C GLY A 130 0.05 5.09 -5.35
N HIS A 131 0.21 5.23 -6.66
CA HIS A 131 -0.23 6.45 -7.39
C HIS A 131 -1.46 6.22 -8.28
N GLU A 132 -1.63 5.05 -8.89
CA GLU A 132 -2.61 4.87 -9.96
C GLU A 132 -3.35 3.53 -9.89
N ASP A 133 -2.68 2.40 -10.14
CA ASP A 133 -3.35 1.10 -10.19
C ASP A 133 -3.81 0.62 -8.81
N GLU A 134 -4.82 -0.25 -8.80
CA GLU A 134 -5.39 -0.83 -7.58
C GLU A 134 -4.50 -1.91 -6.99
N TYR A 135 -3.88 -2.71 -7.86
CA TYR A 135 -2.95 -3.75 -7.49
C TYR A 135 -2.00 -4.07 -8.65
N TYR A 136 -0.92 -4.80 -8.32
CA TYR A 136 -0.02 -5.42 -9.27
C TYR A 136 0.17 -6.88 -8.86
N ILE A 137 0.29 -7.77 -9.84
CA ILE A 137 0.75 -9.15 -9.63
C ILE A 137 2.15 -9.28 -10.20
N ASP A 138 3.07 -9.75 -9.38
CA ASP A 138 4.47 -10.01 -9.76
C ASP A 138 4.89 -11.36 -9.19
N GLU A 139 4.85 -12.39 -10.03
CA GLU A 139 5.06 -13.80 -9.65
C GLU A 139 4.17 -14.18 -8.45
N ASN A 140 4.79 -14.46 -7.29
CA ASN A 140 4.11 -14.87 -6.07
C ASN A 140 3.69 -13.68 -5.18
N LYS A 141 3.79 -12.46 -5.67
CA LYS A 141 3.50 -11.24 -4.91
C LYS A 141 2.22 -10.58 -5.41
N LEU A 142 1.35 -10.27 -4.46
CA LEU A 142 0.20 -9.41 -4.65
C LEU A 142 0.51 -8.05 -4.02
N VAL A 143 0.75 -7.03 -4.84
CA VAL A 143 1.04 -5.68 -4.39
C VAL A 143 -0.25 -4.86 -4.45
N ILE A 144 -0.70 -4.34 -3.32
CA ILE A 144 -1.97 -3.62 -3.17
C ILE A 144 -1.68 -2.15 -2.90
N ASN A 145 -2.37 -1.28 -3.63
CA ASN A 145 -2.32 0.14 -3.39
C ASN A 145 -3.18 0.50 -2.16
N PHE A 146 -2.51 0.92 -1.09
CA PHE A 146 -3.15 1.29 0.17
C PHE A 146 -4.21 2.40 0.02
N PHE A 147 -4.00 3.35 -0.90
CA PHE A 147 -4.96 4.43 -1.13
C PHE A 147 -6.26 3.98 -1.82
N ARG A 148 -6.38 2.69 -2.18
CA ARG A 148 -7.64 2.11 -2.69
C ARG A 148 -8.48 1.45 -1.61
N LEU A 149 -7.98 1.37 -0.38
CA LEU A 149 -8.80 0.94 0.74
C LEU A 149 -9.83 2.01 1.05
N MET A 150 -11.07 1.58 1.25
CA MET A 150 -12.17 2.41 1.69
C MET A 150 -12.70 1.84 2.99
N VAL A 151 -12.85 2.69 4.01
CA VAL A 151 -13.53 2.32 5.25
C VAL A 151 -15.00 2.05 4.95
N ASP A 152 -15.54 0.97 5.49
CA ASP A 152 -16.95 0.66 5.32
C ASP A 152 -17.81 1.70 6.06
N PHE A 153 -18.86 2.20 5.40
CA PHE A 153 -19.70 3.25 5.97
C PHE A 153 -20.58 2.74 7.13
N MET A 154 -20.86 1.43 7.17
CA MET A 154 -21.66 0.77 8.20
C MET A 154 -20.81 0.26 9.36
N ASP A 155 -19.54 -0.07 9.10
CA ASP A 155 -18.60 -0.58 10.09
C ASP A 155 -17.19 -0.02 9.85
N GLU A 156 -16.83 1.01 10.61
CA GLU A 156 -15.51 1.67 10.52
C GLU A 156 -14.32 0.75 10.83
N THR A 157 -14.58 -0.46 11.35
CA THR A 157 -13.57 -1.48 11.63
C THR A 157 -13.26 -2.38 10.44
N GLN A 158 -14.01 -2.23 9.35
CA GLN A 158 -13.84 -2.98 8.11
C GLN A 158 -13.39 -2.05 6.98
N VAL A 159 -12.67 -2.64 6.04
CA VAL A 159 -12.26 -1.98 4.81
C VAL A 159 -12.59 -2.83 3.60
N ASN A 160 -12.89 -2.16 2.51
CA ASN A 160 -13.13 -2.76 1.22
C ASN A 160 -12.23 -2.14 0.15
N ILE A 161 -12.09 -2.83 -0.97
CA ILE A 161 -11.47 -2.32 -2.19
C ILE A 161 -12.51 -2.48 -3.28
N SER A 162 -12.87 -1.38 -3.94
CA SER A 162 -13.91 -1.36 -4.98
C SER A 162 -15.23 -2.03 -4.55
N GLY A 163 -15.64 -1.80 -3.28
CA GLY A 163 -16.87 -2.33 -2.70
C GLY A 163 -16.80 -3.80 -2.23
N LYS A 164 -15.64 -4.45 -2.35
CA LYS A 164 -15.44 -5.84 -1.92
C LYS A 164 -14.67 -5.92 -0.61
N PRO A 165 -15.11 -6.72 0.39
CA PRO A 165 -14.38 -6.89 1.64
C PRO A 165 -12.92 -7.28 1.41
N LEU A 166 -11.99 -6.67 2.14
CA LEU A 166 -10.54 -6.81 1.90
C LEU A 166 -10.07 -8.26 1.80
N LYS A 167 -10.54 -9.14 2.69
CA LYS A 167 -10.17 -10.56 2.70
C LYS A 167 -10.65 -11.29 1.44
N GLU A 168 -11.87 -11.02 1.01
CA GLU A 168 -12.43 -11.61 -0.22
C GLU A 168 -11.70 -11.08 -1.46
N TYR A 169 -11.39 -9.78 -1.47
CA TYR A 169 -10.61 -9.15 -2.53
C TYR A 169 -9.22 -9.80 -2.67
N ILE A 170 -8.49 -9.95 -1.55
CA ILE A 170 -7.17 -10.58 -1.52
C ILE A 170 -7.24 -12.03 -1.99
N GLU A 171 -8.21 -12.79 -1.50
CA GLU A 171 -8.40 -14.18 -1.91
C GLU A 171 -8.55 -14.30 -3.44
N GLU A 172 -9.42 -13.48 -4.04
CA GLU A 172 -9.63 -13.47 -5.48
C GLU A 172 -8.32 -13.18 -6.23
N LYS A 173 -7.56 -12.17 -5.79
CA LYS A 173 -6.30 -11.81 -6.48
C LYS A 173 -5.21 -12.85 -6.28
N ILE A 174 -5.19 -13.55 -5.14
CA ILE A 174 -4.31 -14.70 -4.97
C ILE A 174 -4.71 -15.85 -5.91
N LEU A 175 -6.01 -16.09 -6.12
CA LEU A 175 -6.46 -17.10 -7.10
C LEU A 175 -6.04 -16.75 -8.54
N GLU A 176 -5.86 -15.47 -8.89
CA GLU A 176 -5.27 -15.07 -10.17
C GLU A 176 -3.78 -15.47 -10.27
N ILE A 177 -3.03 -15.43 -9.17
CA ILE A 177 -1.62 -15.85 -9.09
C ILE A 177 -1.46 -17.37 -9.23
N LEU A 178 -2.40 -18.13 -8.68
CA LEU A 178 -2.31 -19.60 -8.60
C LEU A 178 -2.70 -20.32 -9.91
N LYS A 179 -3.33 -19.62 -10.85
CA LYS A 179 -3.71 -20.15 -12.17
C LYS A 179 -2.50 -20.22 -13.13
#